data_AF-A0A965PLA3-F1
#
_entry.id   AF-A0A965PLA3-F1
#
_cell.length_a   1.000
_cell.length_b   1.000
_cell.length_c   1.000
_cell.angle_alpha   90.00
_cell.angle_beta   90.00
_cell.angle_gamma   90.00
#
_symmetry.space_group_name_H-M   'P 1'
#
loop_
_entity.id
_entity.type
_entity.pdbx_description
1 polymer ?
#
loop_
_entity_poly.entity_id
_entity_poly.type
_entity_poly.pdbx_seq_one_letter_code
_entity_poly.pdbx_strand_id
1 'polypeptide(L)'
;MMDAKMPTFILSGIPEDTFITVAENRDNTEMVIEDWMLGPENPSNERGANKPYWMALAKAMQVDEAEARRRRCSNCEYYDNSPDMQIKMERIPVNAWDKDAGYRGYCHNFDFICHDMRSCQAWEEYETA
;
A
#
# COMPACT_ATOMS: atom_id res chain seq x y z
N MET A 1 46.07 -13.24 29.68
CA MET A 1 44.73 -12.64 29.80
C MET A 1 43.95 -13.20 28.64
N MET A 2 42.94 -14.03 28.92
CA MET A 2 42.30 -14.87 27.93
C MET A 2 41.43 -14.02 27.00
N ASP A 3 41.76 -14.04 25.70
CA ASP A 3 40.89 -13.57 24.63
C ASP A 3 39.66 -14.47 24.56
N ALA A 4 38.59 -14.04 25.23
CA ALA A 4 37.31 -14.71 25.17
C ALA A 4 36.68 -14.47 23.79
N LYS A 5 36.93 -15.39 22.85
CA LYS A 5 36.09 -15.57 21.66
C LYS A 5 34.67 -15.85 22.15
N MET A 6 33.77 -14.87 22.02
CA MET A 6 32.34 -15.09 22.18
C MET A 6 31.88 -16.15 21.17
N PRO A 7 31.18 -17.20 21.61
CA PRO A 7 30.64 -18.19 20.68
C PRO A 7 29.53 -17.54 19.86
N THR A 8 29.67 -17.60 18.54
CA THR A 8 28.60 -17.33 17.58
C THR A 8 27.50 -18.37 17.81
N PHE A 9 26.48 -18.02 18.60
CA PHE A 9 25.23 -18.75 18.63
C PHE A 9 24.55 -18.56 17.28
N ILE A 10 24.64 -19.58 16.42
CA ILE A 10 23.78 -19.73 15.26
C ILE A 10 22.38 -19.99 15.83
N LEU A 11 21.54 -18.95 15.89
CA LEU A 11 20.12 -19.09 16.19
C LEU A 11 19.42 -19.64 14.93
N SER A 12 19.56 -20.94 14.73
CA SER A 12 18.74 -21.70 13.79
C SER A 12 17.29 -21.66 14.27
N GLY A 13 16.49 -20.70 13.80
CA GLY A 13 15.02 -20.80 13.92
C GLY A 13 14.22 -19.56 14.32
N ILE A 14 14.75 -18.33 14.24
CA ILE A 14 13.86 -17.17 14.15
C ILE A 14 13.64 -16.93 12.64
N PRO A 15 12.42 -17.10 12.10
CA PRO A 15 12.13 -16.66 10.74
C PRO A 15 12.52 -15.18 10.68
N GLU A 16 13.40 -14.80 9.76
CA GLU A 16 13.59 -13.37 9.51
C GLU A 16 12.24 -12.83 9.06
N ASP A 17 11.55 -12.11 9.95
CA ASP A 17 10.34 -11.38 9.64
C ASP A 17 10.74 -10.19 8.77
N THR A 18 11.08 -10.52 7.52
CA THR A 18 11.49 -9.63 6.46
C THR A 18 10.25 -8.87 6.02
N PHE A 19 10.07 -7.70 6.63
CA PHE A 19 9.10 -6.71 6.20
C PHE A 19 9.86 -5.55 5.54
N ILE A 20 9.18 -4.81 4.66
CA ILE A 20 9.79 -3.68 3.96
C ILE A 20 10.33 -2.63 4.94
N THR A 21 11.35 -1.91 4.51
CA THR A 21 11.93 -0.76 5.20
C THR A 21 11.17 0.52 4.88
N VAL A 22 11.44 1.59 5.64
CA VAL A 22 10.88 2.93 5.36
C VAL A 22 11.31 3.46 3.98
N ALA A 23 12.54 3.15 3.57
CA ALA A 23 13.06 3.56 2.26
C ALA A 23 12.34 2.81 1.12
N GLU A 24 12.21 1.48 1.23
CA GLU A 24 11.48 0.68 0.25
C GLU A 24 10.01 1.11 0.16
N ASN A 25 9.34 1.35 1.29
CA ASN A 25 7.97 1.85 1.28
C ASN A 25 7.86 3.18 0.53
N ARG A 26 8.78 4.12 0.75
CA ARG A 26 8.79 5.41 0.04
C ARG A 26 9.00 5.20 -1.45
N ASP A 27 10.04 4.46 -1.84
CA ASP A 27 10.43 4.27 -3.23
C ASP A 27 9.33 3.55 -4.02
N ASN A 28 8.69 2.54 -3.40
CA ASN A 28 7.54 1.86 -3.98
C ASN A 28 6.32 2.78 -4.06
N THR A 29 6.04 3.60 -3.04
CA THR A 29 4.93 4.59 -3.11
C THR A 29 5.14 5.55 -4.28
N GLU A 30 6.35 6.09 -4.46
CA GLU A 30 6.71 7.00 -5.56
C GLU A 30 6.50 6.33 -6.92
N MET A 31 6.99 5.10 -7.10
CA MET A 31 6.77 4.33 -8.33
C MET A 31 5.27 4.13 -8.64
N VAL A 32 4.44 3.79 -7.65
CA VAL A 32 3.00 3.57 -7.91
C VAL A 32 2.28 4.90 -8.21
N ILE A 33 2.73 6.03 -7.66
CA ILE A 33 2.22 7.36 -8.02
C ILE A 33 2.54 7.67 -9.49
N GLU A 34 3.80 7.51 -9.88
CA GLU A 34 4.31 7.91 -11.20
C GLU A 34 3.82 6.99 -12.32
N ASP A 35 3.91 5.67 -12.12
CA ASP A 35 3.69 4.67 -13.16
C ASP A 35 2.29 4.04 -13.10
N TRP A 36 1.64 4.07 -11.93
CA TRP A 36 0.36 3.39 -11.70
C TRP A 36 -0.78 4.29 -11.25
N MET A 37 -0.58 5.61 -11.30
CA MET A 37 -1.59 6.61 -10.97
C MET A 37 -2.17 6.44 -9.55
N LEU A 38 -1.34 6.12 -8.55
CA LEU A 38 -1.81 6.09 -7.16
C LEU A 38 -2.35 7.47 -6.77
N GLY A 39 -3.63 7.53 -6.38
CA GLY A 39 -4.22 8.81 -6.02
C GLY A 39 -5.66 8.74 -5.56
N PRO A 40 -6.31 9.93 -5.47
CA PRO A 40 -5.70 11.26 -5.66
C PRO A 40 -4.84 11.66 -4.44
N GLU A 41 -3.83 12.54 -4.61
CA GLU A 41 -2.90 12.97 -3.52
C GLU A 41 -3.64 13.34 -2.23
N ASN A 42 -4.72 14.12 -2.36
CA ASN A 42 -5.67 14.44 -1.31
C ASN A 42 -7.00 13.71 -1.55
N PRO A 43 -7.23 12.53 -0.95
CA PRO A 43 -8.47 11.79 -1.05
C PRO A 43 -9.67 12.56 -0.49
N SER A 44 -10.84 12.31 -1.07
CA SER A 44 -12.10 12.85 -0.58
C SER A 44 -13.24 11.92 -0.98
N ASN A 45 -14.22 11.76 -0.09
CA ASN A 45 -15.48 11.05 -0.35
C ASN A 45 -16.57 11.98 -0.91
N GLU A 46 -16.29 13.28 -1.06
CA GLU A 46 -17.24 14.22 -1.65
C GLU A 46 -17.50 13.88 -3.11
N ARG A 47 -18.79 13.94 -3.50
CA ARG A 47 -19.20 13.68 -4.88
C ARG A 47 -18.60 14.74 -5.80
N GLY A 48 -17.91 14.29 -6.85
CA GLY A 48 -17.29 15.17 -7.83
C GLY A 48 -15.91 15.71 -7.42
N ALA A 49 -15.44 15.47 -6.20
CA ALA A 49 -14.06 15.77 -5.83
C ALA A 49 -13.08 15.00 -6.71
N ASN A 50 -11.91 15.61 -6.96
CA ASN A 50 -10.82 15.04 -7.74
C ASN A 50 -11.24 14.56 -9.14
N LYS A 51 -12.21 15.23 -9.78
CA LYS A 51 -12.77 14.83 -11.08
C LYS A 51 -11.73 14.55 -12.17
N PRO A 52 -10.68 15.37 -12.38
CA PRO A 52 -9.66 15.07 -13.38
C PRO A 52 -8.94 13.73 -13.15
N TYR A 53 -8.62 13.42 -11.90
CA TYR A 53 -8.01 12.14 -11.51
C TYR A 53 -8.93 10.96 -11.83
N TRP A 54 -10.20 11.01 -11.38
CA TRP A 54 -11.14 9.92 -11.59
C TRP A 54 -11.47 9.67 -13.06
N MET A 55 -11.55 10.72 -13.87
CA MET A 55 -11.73 10.57 -15.32
C MET A 55 -10.51 9.93 -15.99
N ALA A 56 -9.29 10.27 -15.56
CA ALA A 56 -8.07 9.68 -16.09
C ALA A 56 -7.94 8.20 -15.69
N LEU A 57 -8.23 7.88 -14.42
CA LEU A 57 -8.24 6.51 -13.92
C LEU A 57 -9.28 5.64 -14.63
N ALA A 58 -10.50 6.16 -14.83
CA ALA A 58 -11.55 5.46 -15.58
C ALA A 58 -11.11 5.12 -17.00
N LYS A 59 -10.41 6.04 -17.67
CA LYS A 59 -9.83 5.79 -19.00
C LYS A 59 -8.77 4.70 -18.97
N ALA A 60 -7.88 4.71 -17.96
CA ALA A 60 -6.84 3.71 -17.80
C ALA A 60 -7.43 2.30 -17.56
N MET A 61 -8.44 2.21 -16.70
CA MET A 61 -9.16 0.97 -16.39
C MET A 61 -10.19 0.54 -17.46
N GLN A 62 -10.42 1.37 -18.47
CA GLN A 62 -11.46 1.17 -19.50
C GLN A 62 -12.89 0.99 -18.94
N VAL A 63 -13.24 1.76 -17.91
CA VAL A 63 -14.57 1.80 -17.30
C VAL A 63 -15.14 3.23 -17.28
N ASP A 64 -16.37 3.40 -16.80
CA ASP A 64 -16.91 4.75 -16.56
C ASP A 64 -16.39 5.36 -15.23
N GLU A 65 -16.53 6.68 -15.06
CA GLU A 65 -16.08 7.39 -13.86
C GLU A 65 -16.74 6.85 -12.58
N ALA A 66 -17.99 6.42 -12.66
CA ALA A 66 -18.73 5.95 -11.49
C ALA A 66 -18.18 4.59 -11.02
N GLU A 67 -17.81 3.71 -11.94
CA GLU A 67 -17.14 2.44 -11.68
C GLU A 67 -15.72 2.65 -11.16
N ALA A 68 -14.91 3.52 -11.79
CA ALA A 68 -13.58 3.83 -11.29
C ALA A 68 -13.59 4.34 -9.83
N ARG A 69 -14.57 5.18 -9.48
CA ARG A 69 -14.75 5.66 -8.09
C ARG A 69 -15.11 4.57 -7.08
N ARG A 70 -15.69 3.45 -7.53
CA ARG A 70 -16.00 2.28 -6.68
C ARG A 70 -14.80 1.37 -6.47
N ARG A 71 -13.80 1.41 -7.34
CA ARG A 71 -12.56 0.62 -7.27
C ARG A 71 -11.55 1.31 -6.38
N ARG A 72 -11.49 0.92 -5.12
CA ARG A 72 -10.67 1.52 -4.06
C ARG A 72 -9.63 0.51 -3.58
N CYS A 73 -8.54 0.97 -2.96
CA CYS A 73 -7.57 0.06 -2.34
C CYS A 73 -8.30 -0.88 -1.36
N SER A 74 -9.27 -0.40 -0.57
CA SER A 74 -10.02 -1.23 0.39
C SER A 74 -10.87 -2.37 -0.17
N ASN A 75 -11.09 -2.43 -1.48
CA ASN A 75 -11.78 -3.54 -2.14
C ASN A 75 -10.97 -4.13 -3.31
N CYS A 76 -9.66 -3.93 -3.29
CA CYS A 76 -8.71 -4.51 -4.24
C CYS A 76 -8.23 -5.87 -3.70
N GLU A 77 -8.06 -6.86 -4.58
CA GLU A 77 -7.48 -8.18 -4.28
C GLU A 77 -6.18 -8.07 -3.45
N TYR A 78 -5.33 -7.11 -3.79
CA TYR A 78 -4.00 -6.98 -3.20
C TYR A 78 -3.95 -6.28 -1.84
N TYR A 79 -5.07 -5.76 -1.35
CA TYR A 79 -5.11 -4.95 -0.14
C TYR A 79 -5.30 -5.80 1.12
N ASP A 80 -4.27 -5.84 1.96
CA ASP A 80 -4.26 -6.58 3.21
C ASP A 80 -4.27 -5.63 4.40
N ASN A 81 -5.40 -5.61 5.10
CA ASN A 81 -5.60 -4.91 6.36
C ASN A 81 -5.80 -5.87 7.54
N SER A 82 -5.34 -7.11 7.44
CA SER A 82 -5.41 -8.09 8.52
C SER A 82 -4.68 -7.59 9.79
N PRO A 83 -5.11 -8.02 10.99
CA PRO A 83 -4.47 -7.57 12.24
C PRO A 83 -2.96 -7.80 12.27
N ASP A 84 -2.50 -8.95 11.77
CA ASP A 84 -1.07 -9.29 11.72
C ASP A 84 -0.31 -8.36 10.77
N MET A 85 -0.91 -8.00 9.63
CA MET A 85 -0.30 -7.06 8.70
C MET A 85 -0.27 -5.63 9.26
N GLN A 86 -1.32 -5.20 9.98
CA GLN A 86 -1.32 -3.91 10.67
C GLN A 86 -0.16 -3.81 11.67
N ILE A 87 0.08 -4.84 12.47
CA ILE A 87 1.20 -4.90 13.44
C ILE A 87 2.55 -4.75 12.72
N LYS A 88 2.71 -5.34 11.53
CA LYS A 88 3.94 -5.17 10.73
C LYS A 88 4.09 -3.74 10.20
N MET A 89 3.02 -3.16 9.67
CA MET A 89 3.00 -1.80 9.15
C MET A 89 3.27 -0.72 10.20
N GLU A 90 2.99 -0.96 11.49
CA GLU A 90 3.34 -0.04 12.59
C GLU A 90 4.84 0.26 12.68
N ARG A 91 5.70 -0.60 12.11
CA ARG A 91 7.16 -0.38 12.03
C ARG A 91 7.53 0.76 11.09
N ILE A 92 6.63 1.11 10.16
CA ILE A 92 6.82 2.19 9.19
C ILE A 92 6.10 3.45 9.70
N PRO A 93 6.82 4.56 9.95
CA PRO A 93 6.19 5.79 10.43
C PRO A 93 5.10 6.33 9.49
N VAL A 94 4.18 7.10 10.06
CA VAL A 94 3.24 7.91 9.29
C VAL A 94 3.95 9.02 8.53
N ASN A 95 3.53 9.24 7.29
CA ASN A 95 4.06 10.24 6.37
C ASN A 95 2.91 11.10 5.80
N ALA A 96 3.24 12.02 4.89
CA ALA A 96 2.25 12.94 4.33
C ALA A 96 1.13 12.24 3.52
N TRP A 97 1.42 11.09 2.91
CA TRP A 97 0.45 10.31 2.13
C TRP A 97 -0.58 9.57 3.02
N ASP A 98 -0.31 9.42 4.31
CA ASP A 98 -1.29 8.89 5.27
C ASP A 98 -2.38 9.90 5.64
N LYS A 99 -2.11 11.19 5.46
CA LYS A 99 -3.01 12.25 5.89
C LYS A 99 -4.29 12.23 5.07
N ASP A 100 -5.43 12.19 5.77
CA ASP A 100 -6.77 12.21 5.18
C ASP A 100 -6.97 11.14 4.09
N ALA A 101 -6.21 10.04 4.16
CA ALA A 101 -6.26 8.93 3.21
C ALA A 101 -7.00 7.70 3.75
N GLY A 102 -7.44 7.77 5.00
CA GLY A 102 -8.20 6.74 5.73
C GLY A 102 -7.29 5.67 6.34
N TYR A 103 -7.72 4.41 6.34
CA TYR A 103 -6.97 3.32 6.98
C TYR A 103 -5.85 2.78 6.10
N ARG A 104 -4.72 2.43 6.72
CA ARG A 104 -3.60 1.76 6.08
C ARG A 104 -3.95 0.32 5.69
N GLY A 105 -3.40 -0.14 4.58
CA GLY A 105 -3.35 -1.55 4.20
C GLY A 105 -2.14 -1.82 3.34
N TYR A 106 -1.61 -3.03 3.42
CA TYR A 106 -0.45 -3.43 2.64
C TYR A 106 -0.90 -3.84 1.24
N CYS A 107 -0.23 -3.32 0.21
CA CYS A 107 -0.44 -3.72 -1.17
C CYS A 107 0.55 -4.81 -1.54
N HIS A 108 0.07 -6.05 -1.69
CA HIS A 108 0.91 -7.20 -2.08
C HIS A 108 1.41 -7.14 -3.53
N ASN A 109 0.81 -6.31 -4.38
CA ASN A 109 1.23 -6.19 -5.78
C ASN A 109 2.48 -5.30 -5.97
N PHE A 110 2.67 -4.32 -5.08
CA PHE A 110 3.74 -3.32 -5.20
C PHE A 110 4.58 -3.17 -3.93
N ASP A 111 4.34 -3.99 -2.92
CA ASP A 111 5.09 -4.02 -1.66
C ASP A 111 5.21 -2.66 -0.96
N PHE A 112 4.07 -2.03 -0.68
CA PHE A 112 4.02 -0.76 0.07
C PHE A 112 2.71 -0.60 0.84
N ILE A 113 2.67 0.38 1.73
CA ILE A 113 1.49 0.76 2.50
C ILE A 113 0.59 1.68 1.64
N CYS A 114 -0.53 1.16 1.15
CA CYS A 114 -1.64 1.93 0.55
C CYS A 114 -2.63 2.40 1.63
N HIS A 115 -3.71 3.05 1.20
CA HIS A 115 -4.81 3.51 2.04
C HIS A 115 -6.17 3.24 1.41
N ASP A 116 -7.16 2.90 2.22
CA ASP A 116 -8.53 2.57 1.80
C ASP A 116 -9.20 3.61 0.89
N MET A 117 -8.89 4.90 1.03
CA MET A 117 -9.45 5.97 0.21
C MET A 117 -8.64 6.28 -1.05
N ARG A 118 -7.61 5.50 -1.37
CA ARG A 118 -6.86 5.64 -2.62
C ARG A 118 -7.30 4.62 -3.65
N SER A 119 -6.84 4.81 -4.88
CA SER A 119 -6.99 3.86 -5.97
C SER A 119 -5.77 3.98 -6.89
N CYS A 120 -5.51 2.98 -7.72
CA CYS A 120 -4.47 3.00 -8.75
C CYS A 120 -4.96 2.17 -9.95
N GLN A 121 -4.31 2.31 -11.10
CA GLN A 121 -4.79 1.65 -12.33
C GLN A 121 -4.62 0.12 -12.33
N ALA A 122 -3.81 -0.44 -11.43
CA ALA A 122 -3.62 -1.88 -11.23
C ALA A 122 -4.63 -2.48 -10.24
N TRP A 123 -5.76 -1.83 -10.01
CA TRP A 123 -6.83 -2.41 -9.20
C TRP A 123 -7.35 -3.68 -9.86
N GLU A 124 -7.52 -4.74 -9.07
CA GLU A 124 -8.13 -5.99 -9.49
C GLU A 124 -9.26 -6.37 -8.52
N GLU A 125 -10.31 -6.99 -9.07
CA GLU A 125 -11.40 -7.57 -8.29
C GLU A 125 -10.90 -8.81 -7.56
N TYR A 126 -11.49 -9.13 -6.39
CA TYR A 126 -11.12 -10.34 -5.68
C TYR A 126 -11.30 -11.59 -6.55
N GLU A 127 -10.29 -12.43 -6.64
CA GLU A 127 -10.44 -13.73 -7.33
C GLU A 127 -11.33 -14.64 -6.48
N THR A 128 -12.63 -14.69 -6.82
CA THR A 128 -13.50 -15.73 -6.28
C THR A 128 -13.18 -17.05 -6.99
N ALA A 129 -12.45 -17.93 -6.30
CA ALA A 129 -12.25 -19.32 -6.72
C ALA A 129 -13.55 -20.11 -6.82
#